data_AF-X1UM20-F1
#
_entry.id   AF-X1UM20-F1
#
_cell.length_a   1.000
_cell.length_b   1.000
_cell.length_c   1.000
_cell.angle_alpha   90.00
_cell.angle_beta   90.00
_cell.angle_gamma   90.00
#
_symmetry.space_group_name_H-M   'P 1'
#
loop_
_entity.id
_entity.type
_entity.pdbx_description
1 polymer ?
#
loop_
_entity_poly.entity_id
_entity_poly.type
_entity_poly.pdbx_seq_one_letter_code
_entity_poly.pdbx_strand_id
1 'polypeptide(L)'
;KYKIGVSNLTLEKNSDVARLEDGGLAGSVVPLNKAVMTFFENTSATLNEAIQMASYNPASSLGISYRKGSIEVGKDADLIIFDEDFEIKKVFIEGKLALDDD
;
A
#
# COMPACT_ATOMS: atom_id res chain seq x y z
N LYS A 1 3.85 -16.69 15.13
CA LYS A 1 2.42 -16.59 15.53
C LYS A 1 2.18 -15.15 15.93
N TYR A 2 1.16 -14.52 15.38
CA TYR A 2 0.81 -13.13 15.64
C TYR A 2 -0.58 -13.06 16.28
N LYS A 3 -0.92 -11.95 16.92
CA LYS A 3 -2.23 -11.73 17.54
C LYS A 3 -2.77 -10.37 17.11
N ILE A 4 -3.98 -10.36 16.57
CA ILE A 4 -4.71 -9.13 16.23
C ILE A 4 -6.05 -9.18 16.96
N GLY A 5 -6.28 -8.23 17.87
CA GLY A 5 -7.43 -8.24 18.75
C GLY A 5 -7.49 -9.51 19.61
N VAL A 6 -8.59 -10.25 19.51
CA VAL A 6 -8.81 -11.50 20.25
C VAL A 6 -8.36 -12.76 19.50
N SER A 7 -8.01 -12.64 18.22
CA SER A 7 -7.73 -13.80 17.36
C SER A 7 -6.23 -14.08 17.22
N ASN A 8 -5.88 -15.37 17.26
CA ASN A 8 -4.53 -15.85 16.95
C ASN A 8 -4.38 -16.11 15.46
N LEU A 9 -3.21 -15.75 14.93
CA LEU A 9 -2.89 -15.82 13.52
C LEU A 9 -1.62 -16.64 13.29
N THR A 10 -1.69 -17.52 12.31
CA THR A 10 -0.54 -18.19 11.73
C THR A 10 -0.18 -17.52 10.41
N LEU A 11 1.12 -17.32 10.24
CA LEU A 11 1.73 -16.85 9.00
C LEU A 11 2.80 -17.87 8.68
N GLU A 12 2.59 -18.58 7.58
CA GLU A 12 3.59 -19.53 7.08
C GLU A 12 4.75 -18.75 6.48
N LYS A 13 5.96 -19.32 6.60
CA LYS A 13 7.16 -18.69 6.05
C LYS A 13 7.00 -18.59 4.53
N ASN A 14 7.26 -17.39 3.98
CA ASN A 14 7.08 -17.07 2.56
C ASN A 14 5.63 -17.14 2.06
N SER A 15 4.65 -16.89 2.93
CA SER A 15 3.23 -16.78 2.55
C SER A 15 2.75 -15.34 2.60
N ASP A 16 1.96 -14.95 1.60
CA ASP A 16 1.27 -13.66 1.51
C ASP A 16 -0.09 -13.64 2.23
N VAL A 17 -0.40 -14.71 2.96
CA VAL A 17 -1.71 -14.97 3.57
C VAL A 17 -1.55 -15.19 5.08
N ALA A 18 -2.32 -14.45 5.87
CA ALA A 18 -2.51 -14.75 7.27
C ALA A 18 -3.72 -15.69 7.44
N ARG A 19 -3.59 -16.70 8.30
CA ARG A 19 -4.67 -17.66 8.58
C ARG A 19 -5.03 -17.69 10.05
N LEU A 20 -6.31 -17.95 10.33
CA LEU A 20 -6.81 -18.31 11.66
C LEU A 20 -6.42 -19.74 12.01
N GLU A 21 -6.59 -20.11 13.28
CA GLU A 21 -6.31 -21.47 13.77
C GLU A 21 -7.17 -22.55 13.10
N ASP A 22 -8.36 -22.20 12.63
CA ASP A 22 -9.27 -23.09 11.87
C ASP A 22 -8.95 -23.15 10.36
N GLY A 23 -7.92 -22.43 9.91
CA GLY A 23 -7.50 -22.36 8.51
C GLY A 23 -8.17 -21.27 7.68
N GLY A 24 -9.14 -20.53 8.24
CA GLY A 24 -9.80 -19.40 7.61
C GLY A 24 -8.84 -18.27 7.23
N LEU A 25 -9.13 -17.54 6.15
CA LEU A 25 -8.33 -16.38 5.74
C LEU A 25 -8.52 -15.23 6.75
N ALA A 26 -7.42 -14.64 7.18
CA ALA A 26 -7.39 -13.51 8.10
C ALA A 26 -6.65 -12.31 7.51
N GLY A 27 -6.93 -12.04 6.23
CA GLY A 27 -6.30 -10.96 5.48
C GLY A 27 -5.03 -11.39 4.74
N SER A 28 -4.41 -10.39 4.11
CA SER A 28 -3.17 -10.53 3.36
C SER A 28 -2.06 -9.75 4.05
N VAL A 29 -0.83 -10.20 3.87
CA VAL A 29 0.38 -9.47 4.29
C VAL A 29 1.12 -8.84 3.10
N VAL A 30 0.46 -8.73 1.95
CA VAL A 30 1.03 -8.13 0.74
C VAL A 30 1.26 -6.63 0.94
N PRO A 31 2.49 -6.13 0.73
CA PRO A 31 2.79 -4.71 0.70
C PRO A 31 1.97 -3.96 -0.36
N LEU A 32 1.57 -2.72 -0.08
CA LEU A 32 0.68 -1.97 -0.97
C LEU A 32 1.28 -1.74 -2.37
N ASN A 33 2.60 -1.51 -2.49
CA ASN A 33 3.26 -1.38 -3.80
C ASN A 33 3.12 -2.64 -4.64
N LYS A 34 3.28 -3.82 -4.03
CA LYS A 34 3.06 -5.12 -4.70
C LYS A 34 1.59 -5.33 -5.05
N ALA A 35 0.67 -4.91 -4.20
CA ALA A 35 -0.77 -4.96 -4.50
C ALA A 35 -1.14 -4.08 -5.70
N VAL A 36 -0.57 -2.88 -5.81
CA VAL A 36 -0.74 -1.99 -6.97
C VAL A 36 -0.19 -2.63 -8.24
N MET A 37 1.03 -3.18 -8.20
CA MET A 37 1.63 -3.87 -9.35
C MET A 37 0.78 -5.07 -9.78
N THR A 38 0.40 -5.93 -8.84
CA THR A 38 -0.47 -7.09 -9.11
C THR A 38 -1.78 -6.65 -9.75
N PHE A 39 -2.41 -5.59 -9.26
CA PHE A 39 -3.65 -5.07 -9.82
C PHE A 39 -3.45 -4.55 -11.26
N PHE A 40 -2.37 -3.81 -11.49
CA PHE A 40 -2.02 -3.28 -12.81
C PHE A 40 -1.78 -4.41 -13.82
N GLU A 41 -1.00 -5.43 -13.46
CA GLU A 41 -0.65 -6.56 -14.34
C GLU A 41 -1.85 -7.46 -14.68
N ASN A 42 -2.84 -7.54 -13.79
CA ASN A 42 -3.96 -8.49 -13.91
C ASN A 42 -5.27 -7.83 -14.36
N THR A 43 -5.24 -6.55 -14.74
CA THR A 43 -6.43 -5.82 -15.20
C THR A 43 -6.13 -4.98 -16.44
N SER A 44 -7.16 -4.34 -17.00
CA SER A 44 -6.99 -3.37 -18.10
C SER A 44 -6.79 -1.93 -17.61
N ALA A 45 -6.59 -1.73 -16.30
CA ALA A 45 -6.34 -0.41 -15.76
C ALA A 45 -4.97 0.11 -16.19
N THR A 46 -4.89 1.39 -16.49
CA THR A 46 -3.61 2.08 -16.65
C THR A 46 -2.89 2.18 -15.32
N LEU A 47 -1.57 2.39 -15.37
CA LEU A 47 -0.80 2.57 -14.15
C LEU A 47 -1.30 3.76 -13.30
N ASN A 48 -1.66 4.86 -13.96
CA ASN A 48 -2.21 6.03 -13.26
C ASN A 48 -3.50 5.70 -12.51
N GLU A 49 -4.39 4.91 -13.10
CA GLU A 49 -5.62 4.46 -12.43
C GLU A 49 -5.31 3.57 -11.23
N ALA A 50 -4.36 2.64 -11.35
CA ALA A 50 -3.93 1.79 -10.25
C ALA A 50 -3.34 2.61 -9.08
N ILE A 51 -2.48 3.58 -9.37
CA ILE A 51 -1.93 4.51 -8.37
C ILE A 51 -3.05 5.35 -7.75
N GLN A 52 -3.97 5.87 -8.55
CA GLN A 52 -5.11 6.66 -8.08
C GLN A 52 -5.99 5.85 -7.11
N MET A 53 -6.19 4.56 -7.36
CA MET A 53 -6.92 3.64 -6.48
C MET A 53 -6.22 3.44 -5.13
N ALA A 54 -4.89 3.48 -5.08
CA ALA A 54 -4.12 3.33 -3.86
C ALA A 54 -3.88 4.66 -3.10
N SER A 55 -4.18 5.82 -3.71
CA SER A 55 -3.83 7.14 -3.17
C SER A 55 -5.05 8.08 -3.10
N TYR A 56 -5.46 8.66 -4.22
CA TYR A 56 -6.53 9.67 -4.29
C TYR A 56 -7.88 9.11 -3.86
N ASN A 57 -8.25 7.92 -4.32
CA ASN A 57 -9.56 7.33 -4.04
C ASN A 57 -9.79 7.10 -2.53
N PRO A 58 -8.88 6.49 -1.76
CA PRO A 58 -9.05 6.37 -0.31
C PRO A 58 -9.01 7.74 0.39
N ALA A 59 -8.16 8.68 -0.05
CA ALA A 59 -8.15 10.03 0.51
C ALA A 59 -9.50 10.75 0.29
N SER A 60 -10.10 10.59 -0.90
CA SER A 60 -11.41 11.15 -1.24
C SER A 60 -12.52 10.51 -0.41
N SER A 61 -12.52 9.17 -0.29
CA SER A 61 -13.51 8.42 0.51
C SER A 61 -13.49 8.82 2.00
N LEU A 62 -12.30 9.14 2.52
CA LEU A 62 -12.11 9.63 3.89
C LEU A 62 -12.33 11.15 4.04
N GLY A 63 -12.61 11.87 2.96
CA GLY A 63 -12.80 13.33 2.99
C GLY A 63 -11.51 14.13 3.25
N ILE A 64 -10.34 13.56 2.99
CA ILE A 64 -9.01 14.18 3.22
C ILE A 64 -8.24 14.48 1.92
N SER A 65 -8.88 14.36 0.77
CA SER A 65 -8.27 14.61 -0.56
C SER A 65 -7.76 16.04 -0.74
N TYR A 66 -8.22 16.99 0.08
CA TYR A 66 -7.71 18.37 0.12
C TYR A 66 -6.27 18.46 0.66
N ARG A 67 -5.77 17.41 1.34
CA ARG A 67 -4.40 17.33 1.87
C ARG A 67 -3.59 16.15 1.34
N LYS A 68 -4.22 15.06 0.92
CA LYS A 68 -3.53 13.81 0.57
C LYS A 68 -4.04 13.19 -0.73
N GLY A 69 -3.27 12.25 -1.26
CA GLY A 69 -3.69 11.37 -2.36
C GLY A 69 -3.39 11.89 -3.77
N SER A 70 -2.82 13.07 -3.93
CA SER A 70 -2.31 13.56 -5.21
C SER A 70 -1.17 14.56 -5.01
N ILE A 71 -0.39 14.79 -6.07
CA ILE A 71 0.75 15.70 -6.07
C ILE A 71 0.27 17.07 -6.58
N GLU A 72 -0.08 17.95 -5.65
CA GLU A 72 -0.59 19.29 -5.96
C GLU A 72 -0.06 20.31 -4.93
N VAL A 73 0.09 21.56 -5.35
CA VAL A 73 0.56 22.64 -4.47
C VAL A 73 -0.42 22.82 -3.30
N GLY A 74 0.13 22.89 -2.09
CA GLY A 74 -0.64 23.06 -0.86
C GLY A 74 -1.05 21.76 -0.16
N LYS A 75 -0.80 20.59 -0.77
CA LYS A 75 -0.98 19.28 -0.14
C LYS A 75 0.25 18.85 0.66
N ASP A 76 0.07 17.86 1.54
CA ASP A 76 1.19 17.30 2.30
C ASP A 76 2.13 16.57 1.33
N ALA A 77 3.44 16.74 1.51
CA ALA A 77 4.45 16.06 0.71
C ALA A 77 4.66 14.60 1.17
N ASP A 78 3.57 13.82 1.10
CA ASP A 78 3.55 12.37 1.27
C ASP A 78 3.80 11.74 -0.10
N LEU A 79 5.05 11.39 -0.37
CA LEU A 79 5.51 10.98 -1.70
C LEU A 79 6.27 9.66 -1.61
N ILE A 80 6.15 8.87 -2.67
CA ILE A 80 6.91 7.62 -2.84
C ILE A 80 7.58 7.69 -4.21
N ILE A 81 8.86 7.33 -4.25
CA ILE A 81 9.64 7.15 -5.48
C ILE A 81 9.91 5.66 -5.61
N PHE A 82 9.65 5.09 -6.78
CA PHE A 82 9.83 3.68 -7.10
C PHE A 82 10.37 3.52 -8.53
N ASP A 83 10.97 2.36 -8.82
CA ASP A 83 11.50 2.01 -10.14
C ASP A 83 10.46 1.28 -11.02
N GLU A 84 10.89 0.82 -12.20
CA GLU A 84 10.03 0.11 -13.16
C GLU A 84 9.46 -1.21 -12.61
N ASP A 85 10.11 -1.80 -11.60
CA ASP A 85 9.71 -3.02 -10.93
C ASP A 85 8.83 -2.77 -9.68
N PHE A 86 8.43 -1.51 -9.44
CA PHE A 86 7.66 -1.09 -8.26
C PHE A 86 8.40 -1.29 -6.93
N GLU A 87 9.72 -1.37 -6.96
CA GLU A 87 10.55 -1.37 -5.76
C GLU A 87 10.74 0.06 -5.26
N ILE A 88 10.48 0.26 -3.96
CA ILE A 88 10.44 1.59 -3.36
C ILE A 88 11.85 2.09 -3.09
N LYS A 89 12.26 3.19 -3.73
CA LYS A 89 13.57 3.82 -3.55
C LYS A 89 13.57 4.88 -2.46
N LYS A 90 12.53 5.70 -2.39
CA LYS A 90 12.41 6.74 -1.35
C LYS A 90 10.99 6.92 -0.88
N VAL A 91 10.84 7.26 0.39
CA VAL A 91 9.55 7.65 0.98
C VAL A 91 9.72 8.98 1.70
N PHE A 92 8.81 9.90 1.43
CA PHE A 92 8.67 11.16 2.13
C PHE A 92 7.34 11.18 2.89
N ILE A 93 7.37 11.59 4.15
CA ILE A 93 6.18 11.80 4.98
C ILE A 93 6.18 13.25 5.41
N GLU A 94 5.16 14.01 5.00
CA GLU A 94 5.03 15.46 5.24
C GLU A 94 6.33 16.23 4.86
N GLY A 95 6.96 15.82 3.76
CA GLY A 95 8.19 16.43 3.24
C GLY A 95 9.48 15.97 3.91
N LYS A 96 9.43 15.08 4.90
CA LYS A 96 10.61 14.51 5.56
C LYS A 96 10.95 13.16 4.95
N LEU A 97 12.22 12.95 4.61
CA LEU A 97 12.73 11.66 4.16
C LEU A 97 12.58 10.63 5.29
N ALA A 98 11.79 9.60 5.04
CA ALA A 98 11.49 8.51 5.97
C ALA A 98 12.18 7.20 5.58
N LEU A 99 12.44 7.00 4.29
CA LEU A 99 13.19 5.87 3.74
C LEU A 99 14.01 6.35 2.55
N ASP A 100 15.24 5.84 2.45
CA ASP A 100 16.15 6.03 1.33
C ASP A 100 16.88 4.69 1.08
N ASP A 101 16.66 4.12 -0.10
CA ASP A 101 17.17 2.81 -0.56
C ASP A 101 18.03 2.96 -1.83
N ASP A 102 18.57 4.17 -2.06
CA ASP A 102 19.61 4.44 -3.06
C ASP A 102 21.01 3.95 -2.62
#